data_AF-A0A3D0QE04-F1
#
_entry.id   AF-A0A3D0QE04-F1
#
_cell.length_a   1.000
_cell.length_b   1.000
_cell.length_c   1.000
_cell.angle_alpha   90.00
_cell.angle_beta   90.00
_cell.angle_gamma   90.00
#
_symmetry.space_group_name_H-M   'P 1'
#
loop_
_entity.id
_entity.type
_entity.pdbx_description
1 polymer ?
#
loop_
_entity_poly.entity_id
_entity_poly.type
_entity_poly.pdbx_seq_one_letter_code
_entity_poly.pdbx_strand_id
1 'polypeptide(L)' 'MGKIWEDENRFRIWLDIEIVACEGQAKLGAIPHDAVDVIKSKANFDVRRILQIEEEVKHDVIA' A
#
# COMPACT_ATOMS: atom_id res chain seq x y z
N MET A 1 -0.20 17.15 16.56
CA MET A 1 -1.26 17.02 15.54
C MET A 1 -0.73 16.85 14.11
N GLY A 2 0.50 17.25 13.76
CA GLY A 2 1.00 17.13 12.38
C GLY A 2 1.19 15.69 11.85
N LYS A 3 1.73 14.78 12.67
CA LYS A 3 2.09 13.40 12.25
C LYS A 3 0.98 12.57 11.61
N ILE A 4 -0.27 12.81 11.96
CA ILE A 4 -1.41 12.07 11.39
C ILE A 4 -1.63 12.45 9.92
N TRP A 5 -1.28 13.69 9.57
CA TRP A 5 -1.47 14.29 8.25
C TRP A 5 -0.20 14.29 7.41
N GLU A 6 0.88 13.67 7.88
CA GLU A 6 2.10 13.48 7.09
C GLU A 6 1.87 12.42 6.01
N ASP A 7 2.45 12.62 4.82
CA ASP A 7 2.33 11.70 3.69
C ASP A 7 2.78 10.27 4.04
N GLU A 8 3.82 10.16 4.86
CA GLU A 8 4.28 8.88 5.42
C GLU A 8 3.14 8.12 6.12
N ASN A 9 2.34 8.83 6.92
CA ASN A 9 1.23 8.22 7.64
C ASN A 9 0.07 7.89 6.69
N ARG A 10 -0.21 8.75 5.71
CA ARG A 10 -1.22 8.51 4.67
C ARG A 10 -0.90 7.24 3.87
N PHE A 11 0.32 7.14 3.33
CA PHE A 11 0.75 6.00 2.52
C PHE A 11 0.87 4.72 3.32
N ARG A 12 1.25 4.80 4.61
CA ARG A 12 1.21 3.63 5.50
C ARG A 12 -0.21 3.11 5.69
N ILE A 13 -1.19 3.99 5.92
CA ILE A 13 -2.60 3.59 6.04
C ILE A 13 -3.10 2.96 4.74
N TRP A 14 -2.71 3.51 3.57
CA TRP A 14 -3.07 2.91 2.28
C TRP A 14 -2.48 1.50 2.12
N LEU A 15 -1.20 1.32 2.45
CA LEU A 15 -0.57 0.00 2.44
C LEU A 15 -1.28 -0.99 3.36
N ASP A 16 -1.64 -0.57 4.58
CA ASP A 16 -2.38 -1.41 5.53
C ASP A 16 -3.75 -1.84 4.97
N ILE A 17 -4.47 -0.91 4.33
CA ILE A 17 -5.77 -1.19 3.70
C ILE A 17 -5.62 -2.21 2.56
N GLU A 18 -4.62 -2.04 1.70
CA GLU A 18 -4.37 -2.95 0.57
C GLU A 18 -4.01 -4.36 1.04
N ILE A 19 -3.19 -4.48 2.09
CA ILE A 19 -2.87 -5.78 2.69
C ILE A 19 -4.14 -6.46 3.23
N VAL A 20 -5.00 -5.73 3.92
CA VAL A 20 -6.28 -6.26 4.43
C VAL A 20 -7.23 -6.63 3.29
N ALA A 21 -7.21 -5.89 2.18
CA ALA A 21 -7.97 -6.25 0.98
C ALA A 21 -7.47 -7.60 0.40
N CYS A 22 -6.16 -7.80 0.30
CA CYS A 22 -5.58 -9.09 -0.11
C CYS A 22 -5.94 -10.22 0.87
N GLU A 23 -5.92 -9.99 2.18
CA GLU A 23 -6.39 -10.98 3.17
C GLU A 23 -7.85 -11.36 2.95
N GLY A 24 -8.71 -10.38 2.66
CA GLY A 24 -10.11 -10.60 2.33
C GLY A 24 -10.26 -11.46 1.08
N GLN A 25 -9.51 -11.14 0.02
CA GLN A 25 -9.50 -11.92 -1.22
C GLN A 25 -9.00 -13.36 -1.00
N ALA A 26 -7.98 -13.56 -0.15
CA ALA A 26 -7.49 -14.89 0.19
C ALA A 26 -8.54 -15.70 0.96
N LYS A 27 -9.26 -15.08 1.91
CA LYS A 27 -10.39 -15.73 2.62
C LYS A 27 -11.52 -16.14 1.68
N LEU A 28 -11.72 -15.41 0.59
CA LEU A 28 -12.69 -15.74 -0.46
C LEU A 28 -12.16 -16.77 -1.48
N GLY A 29 -10.89 -17.18 -1.38
CA GLY A 29 -10.26 -18.13 -2.30
C GLY A 29 -9.89 -17.52 -3.66
N ALA A 30 -9.91 -16.19 -3.80
CA ALA A 30 -9.55 -15.51 -5.05
C ALA A 30 -8.02 -15.50 -5.28
N ILE A 31 -7.25 -15.50 -4.19
CA ILE A 31 -5.79 -15.64 -4.21
C ILE A 31 -5.33 -16.69 -3.17
N PRO A 32 -4.14 -17.30 -3.36
CA PRO A 32 -3.55 -18.18 -2.37
C PRO A 32 -3.23 -17.47 -1.03
N HIS A 33 -3.35 -18.19 0.10
CA HIS A 33 -3.05 -17.61 1.43
C HIS A 33 -1.57 -17.28 1.62
N ASP A 34 -0.67 -18.08 1.07
CA ASP A 34 0.79 -17.85 1.11
C ASP A 34 1.19 -16.59 0.34
N ALA A 35 0.43 -16.20 -0.69
CA ALA A 35 0.65 -14.94 -1.39
C ALA A 35 0.50 -13.74 -0.43
N VAL A 36 -0.44 -13.79 0.51
CA VAL A 36 -0.64 -12.72 1.51
C VAL A 36 0.55 -12.63 2.46
N ASP A 37 1.12 -13.76 2.89
CA ASP A 37 2.30 -13.78 3.74
C ASP A 37 3.52 -13.17 3.03
N VAL A 38 3.69 -13.50 1.74
CA VAL A 38 4.72 -12.89 0.90
C VAL A 38 4.50 -11.38 0.78
N ILE A 39 3.28 -10.93 0.51
CA ILE A 39 2.93 -9.49 0.43
C ILE A 39 3.31 -8.79 1.73
N LYS A 40 2.87 -9.30 2.88
CA LYS A 40 3.19 -8.70 4.20
C LYS A 40 4.69 -8.61 4.48
N SER A 41 5.46 -9.59 4.04
CA SER A 41 6.91 -9.62 4.26
C SER A 41 7.70 -8.64 3.38
N LYS A 42 7.16 -8.28 2.21
CA LYS A 42 7.88 -7.51 1.19
C LYS A 42 7.30 -6.12 0.93
N ALA A 43 6.02 -5.92 1.20
CA ALA A 43 5.34 -4.69 0.85
C ALA A 43 5.87 -3.55 1.71
N ASN A 44 6.35 -2.52 1.03
CA ASN A 44 6.92 -1.32 1.61
C ASN A 44 6.80 -0.19 0.58
N PHE A 45 6.97 1.05 1.02
CA PHE A 45 6.93 2.22 0.15
C PHE A 45 8.07 3.18 0.44
N ASP A 46 8.36 4.05 -0.52
CA ASP A 46 9.25 5.20 -0.37
C ASP A 46 8.50 6.44 -0.85
N VAL A 47 8.21 7.36 0.07
CA VAL A 47 7.47 8.60 -0.21
C VAL A 47 8.11 9.43 -1.31
N ARG A 48 9.45 9.50 -1.36
CA ARG A 48 10.15 10.26 -2.40
C ARG A 48 9.97 9.62 -3.76
N ARG A 49 9.98 8.29 -3.82
CA ARG A 49 9.75 7.56 -5.06
C ARG A 49 8.31 7.73 -5.56
N ILE A 50 7.34 7.69 -4.66
CA ILE A 50 5.92 7.95 -4.99
C ILE A 50 5.77 9.35 -5.59
N LEU A 51 6.26 10.39 -4.91
CA LEU A 51 6.16 11.76 -5.41
C LEU A 51 6.83 11.95 -6.77
N GLN A 52 7.95 11.26 -7.02
CA GLN A 52 8.61 11.27 -8.33
C GLN A 52 7.75 10.64 -9.44
N ILE A 53 7.07 9.53 -9.14
CA ILE A 53 6.20 8.87 -10.12
C ILE A 53 4.93 9.72 -10.32
N GLU A 54 4.38 10.31 -9.26
CA GLU A 54 3.21 11.20 -9.31
C GLU A 54 3.45 12.40 -10.24
N GLU A 55 4.67 12.92 -10.30
CA GLU A 55 5.03 13.97 -11.25
C GLU A 55 4.83 13.56 -12.71
N GLU A 56 5.00 12.28 -13.04
CA GLU A 56 4.83 11.72 -14.38
C GLU A 56 3.36 11.31 -14.63
N VAL A 57 2.79 10.50 -13.74
CA VAL A 57 1.47 9.88 -13.94
C VAL A 57 0.31 10.79 -13.54
N LYS A 58 0.58 11.86 -12.78
CA LYS A 58 -0.41 12.83 -12.25
C LYS A 58 -1.55 12.15 -11.48
N HIS A 59 -1.25 11.02 -10.83
CA HIS A 59 -2.20 10.22 -10.06
C HIS A 59 -1.50 9.58 -8.85
N ASP A 60 -1.89 10.03 -7.67
CA ASP A 60 -1.32 9.67 -6.36
C ASP A 60 -1.47 8.19 -5.97
N VAL A 61 -2.59 7.54 -6.30
CA VAL A 61 -2.81 6.11 -6.01
C VAL A 61 -2.01 5.18 -6.93
N ILE A 62 -1.73 5.61 -8.16
CA ILE A 62 -0.96 4.82 -9.14
C ILE A 62 0.55 4.95 -8.89
N ALA A 63 0.96 6.07 -8.29
CA ALA A 63 2.34 6.44 -8.04
C ALA A 63 2.96 5.67 -6.87
#